data_AF-A0A6N6SNN1-F1
#
_entry.id   AF-A0A6N6SNN1-F1
#
_cell.length_a   1.000
_cell.length_b   1.000
_cell.length_c   1.000
_cell.angle_alpha   90.00
_cell.angle_beta   90.00
_cell.angle_gamma   90.00
#
_symmetry.space_group_name_H-M   'P 1'
#
loop_
_entity.id
_entity.type
_entity.pdbx_description
1 polymer ?
#
loop_
_entity_poly.entity_id
_entity_poly.type
_entity_poly.pdbx_seq_one_letter_code
_entity_poly.pdbx_strand_id
1 'polypeptide(L)'
;MKRLLTLTTFIIILAVSGRAQNEVWNFTQTINFPESDTAFVRPYLMTIDSEGVVYVASSKATSVNAHNAIYYLTPGDTVMRRFIDYNYNGDSDTLTGNIGAIRGITALGKDLYINANIPFQRTAPNTVAAQYYYKNADTNLVEKFGFNINGAGYGTYIHGAAITKDSVLFTGISYQTSFRFYNFSYDPTAAARGSWISMATYPTVPGGLATAGLDVVRDVAVHRTGDYTNPETPWYTSRNSKSANEVTGGIAMWTGGDQTHPDSYSGTKVSDLARDLDFTSTIPYGIDVDSEGRLWVAGTDTTRRWVKAFNVIINFADPVYELPSQFSSSNPDPNGAPMTLPSDVVLTADGKTAYVADNGTRKVYKFEFFDPTGVNDGTVDKPYDFALMQNYPNPFNPSTFIKFSLPKASNVRLYVTDMLGQQVAELLNGYQSAGSHSVVFDGANLTSGVYLYTLESDSGRLTGKMMLMK
;
A
#
# COMPACT_ATOMS: atom_id res chain seq x y z
N MET A 1 21.93 16.48 49.64
CA MET A 1 21.62 16.42 48.19
C MET A 1 20.97 15.08 47.88
N LYS A 2 19.64 15.04 47.78
CA LYS A 2 18.88 13.88 47.27
C LYS A 2 18.83 14.01 45.75
N ARG A 3 19.39 13.05 45.01
CA ARG A 3 19.17 12.94 43.56
C ARG A 3 17.85 12.19 43.34
N LEU A 4 16.89 12.88 42.73
CA LEU A 4 15.68 12.28 42.15
C LEU A 4 16.12 11.31 41.05
N LEU A 5 15.72 10.05 41.13
CA LEU A 5 15.58 9.19 39.96
C LEU A 5 14.28 9.60 39.25
N THR A 6 14.41 10.17 38.06
CA THR A 6 13.29 10.31 37.13
C THR A 6 13.08 8.96 36.46
N LEU A 7 11.99 8.26 36.78
CA LEU A 7 11.49 7.18 35.94
C LEU A 7 11.01 7.81 34.63
N THR A 8 11.79 7.66 33.57
CA THR A 8 11.34 7.98 32.22
C THR A 8 10.52 6.81 31.71
N THR A 9 9.21 7.03 31.57
CA THR A 9 8.27 6.08 30.97
C THR A 9 8.71 5.76 29.54
N PHE A 10 9.10 4.51 29.28
CA PHE A 10 9.32 4.01 27.93
C PHE A 10 7.97 3.91 27.22
N ILE A 11 7.79 4.66 26.12
CA ILE A 11 6.71 4.37 25.18
C ILE A 11 7.25 3.27 24.26
N ILE A 12 6.89 2.04 24.56
CA ILE A 12 7.11 0.89 23.68
C ILE A 12 5.90 0.84 22.73
N ILE A 13 6.11 1.08 21.44
CA ILE A 13 5.13 0.72 20.43
C ILE A 13 5.28 -0.80 20.22
N LEU A 14 4.55 -1.58 21.02
CA LEU A 14 4.45 -3.03 20.83
C LEU A 14 3.57 -3.31 19.62
N ALA A 15 4.17 -3.48 18.45
CA ALA A 15 3.58 -4.31 17.40
C ALA A 15 4.13 -5.73 17.57
N VAL A 16 3.46 -6.54 18.41
CA VAL A 16 3.72 -7.99 18.46
C VAL A 16 2.79 -8.61 17.43
N SER A 17 3.26 -8.81 16.20
CA SER A 17 2.53 -9.63 15.24
C SER A 17 2.95 -11.08 15.46
N GLY A 18 2.28 -11.76 16.37
CA GLY A 18 2.41 -13.21 16.49
C GLY A 18 1.42 -13.89 15.57
N ARG A 19 1.92 -14.64 14.59
CA ARG A 19 1.04 -15.42 13.70
C ARG A 19 0.58 -16.66 14.44
N ALA A 20 -0.73 -16.92 14.46
CA ALA A 20 -1.22 -18.25 14.78
C ALA A 20 -0.89 -19.21 13.62
N GLN A 21 -0.63 -20.48 13.95
CA GLN A 21 -0.23 -21.55 13.01
C GLN A 21 -1.19 -21.76 11.83
N ASN A 22 -2.40 -21.19 11.91
CA ASN A 22 -3.52 -21.43 11.02
C ASN A 22 -4.15 -20.13 10.46
N GLU A 23 -3.55 -18.96 10.70
CA GLU A 23 -3.97 -17.70 10.04
C GLU A 23 -3.53 -17.72 8.58
N VAL A 24 -4.50 -17.91 7.68
CA VAL A 24 -4.21 -18.09 6.25
C VAL A 24 -5.18 -17.31 5.39
N TRP A 25 -4.64 -16.68 4.35
CA TRP A 25 -5.43 -16.17 3.25
C TRP A 25 -5.80 -17.32 2.33
N ASN A 26 -7.07 -17.44 1.98
CA ASN A 26 -7.56 -18.42 1.03
C ASN A 26 -8.02 -17.71 -0.24
N PHE A 27 -7.67 -18.27 -1.39
CA PHE A 27 -8.31 -17.90 -2.64
C PHE A 27 -9.73 -18.48 -2.67
N THR A 28 -10.74 -17.63 -2.84
CA THR A 28 -12.14 -18.07 -2.71
C THR A 28 -12.95 -17.88 -3.99
N GLN A 29 -12.61 -16.91 -4.83
CA GLN A 29 -13.46 -16.61 -5.97
C GLN A 29 -12.74 -15.93 -7.14
N THR A 30 -13.07 -16.36 -8.36
CA THR A 30 -12.79 -15.59 -9.58
C THR A 30 -13.99 -14.72 -9.94
N ILE A 31 -13.76 -13.43 -10.11
CA ILE A 31 -14.75 -12.44 -10.54
C ILE A 31 -14.47 -12.06 -12.00
N ASN A 32 -15.48 -12.18 -12.84
CA ASN A 32 -15.38 -11.85 -14.27
C ASN A 32 -15.93 -10.46 -14.56
N PHE A 33 -15.53 -9.88 -15.68
CA PHE A 33 -16.16 -8.69 -16.26
C PHE A 33 -17.33 -9.11 -17.17
N PRO A 34 -18.25 -8.18 -17.53
CA PRO A 34 -19.31 -8.46 -18.49
C PRO A 34 -18.75 -9.07 -19.78
N GLU A 35 -19.39 -10.11 -20.31
CA GLU A 35 -18.90 -10.85 -21.49
C GLU A 35 -18.60 -9.92 -22.67
N SER A 36 -19.48 -8.95 -22.91
CA SER A 36 -19.36 -7.92 -23.95
C SER A 36 -18.09 -7.07 -23.85
N ASP A 37 -17.50 -6.97 -22.66
CA ASP A 37 -16.43 -6.03 -22.36
C ASP A 37 -15.07 -6.74 -22.18
N THR A 38 -15.07 -8.07 -22.08
CA THR A 38 -13.86 -8.91 -21.84
C THR A 38 -12.70 -8.65 -22.81
N ALA A 39 -13.00 -8.30 -24.07
CA ALA A 39 -12.00 -7.95 -25.07
C ALA A 39 -11.26 -6.63 -24.75
N PHE A 40 -11.95 -5.69 -24.12
CA PHE A 40 -11.54 -4.30 -23.93
C PHE A 40 -11.09 -3.99 -22.50
N VAL A 41 -11.42 -4.82 -21.52
CA VAL A 41 -11.04 -4.61 -20.13
C VAL A 41 -9.54 -4.83 -19.93
N ARG A 42 -8.88 -3.85 -19.29
CA ARG A 42 -7.51 -3.94 -18.76
C ARG A 42 -7.50 -3.42 -17.33
N PRO A 43 -7.86 -4.27 -16.35
CA PRO A 43 -8.04 -3.84 -14.97
C PRO A 43 -6.69 -3.39 -14.42
N TYR A 44 -6.65 -2.15 -13.94
CA TYR A 44 -5.41 -1.46 -13.61
C TYR A 44 -5.38 -1.01 -12.15
N LEU A 45 -6.36 -0.20 -11.72
CA LEU A 45 -6.43 0.33 -10.36
C LEU A 45 -7.79 0.03 -9.76
N MET A 46 -7.84 -0.03 -8.43
CA MET A 46 -9.04 -0.35 -7.68
C MET A 46 -9.24 0.58 -6.49
N THR A 47 -10.48 0.64 -6.02
CA THR A 47 -10.82 1.14 -4.69
C THR A 47 -11.99 0.32 -4.16
N ILE A 48 -12.26 0.44 -2.88
CA ILE A 48 -13.47 -0.12 -2.27
C ILE A 48 -14.09 0.93 -1.38
N ASP A 49 -15.41 1.08 -1.45
CA ASP A 49 -16.15 2.10 -0.72
C ASP A 49 -16.53 1.64 0.70
N SER A 50 -17.22 2.48 1.46
CA SER A 50 -17.63 2.15 2.84
C SER A 50 -18.68 1.04 2.93
N GLU A 51 -19.35 0.67 1.83
CA GLU A 51 -20.34 -0.41 1.78
C GLU A 51 -19.75 -1.73 1.26
N GLY A 52 -18.44 -1.75 0.98
CA GLY A 52 -17.76 -2.92 0.43
C GLY A 52 -17.95 -3.07 -1.08
N VAL A 53 -18.45 -2.05 -1.79
CA VAL A 53 -18.52 -2.07 -3.25
C VAL A 53 -17.11 -1.83 -3.79
N VAL A 54 -16.60 -2.81 -4.54
CA VAL A 54 -15.28 -2.74 -5.18
C VAL A 54 -15.45 -2.06 -6.52
N TYR A 55 -14.62 -1.06 -6.82
CA TYR A 55 -14.56 -0.40 -8.11
C TYR A 55 -13.22 -0.71 -8.78
N VAL A 56 -13.26 -0.95 -10.09
CA VAL A 56 -12.08 -1.29 -10.89
C VAL A 56 -12.01 -0.39 -12.11
N ALA A 57 -10.87 0.28 -12.27
CA ALA A 57 -10.56 1.06 -13.46
C ALA A 57 -9.93 0.18 -14.55
N SER A 58 -10.53 0.18 -15.73
CA SER A 58 -9.91 -0.23 -16.98
C SER A 58 -9.39 1.01 -17.72
N SER A 59 -8.19 0.94 -18.31
CA SER A 59 -7.65 2.11 -18.99
C SER A 59 -6.73 1.85 -20.16
N LYS A 60 -6.76 2.77 -21.13
CA LYS A 60 -5.75 2.94 -22.18
C LYS A 60 -4.34 3.25 -21.67
N ALA A 61 -4.20 3.57 -20.37
CA ALA A 61 -2.92 3.64 -19.69
C ALA A 61 -2.07 2.37 -19.86
N THR A 62 -2.71 1.20 -19.91
CA THR A 62 -2.05 -0.10 -19.96
C THR A 62 -2.08 -0.75 -21.34
N SER A 63 -3.07 -0.43 -22.19
CA SER A 63 -3.14 -0.90 -23.58
C SER A 63 -4.02 0.00 -24.43
N VAL A 64 -3.58 0.35 -25.64
CA VAL A 64 -4.36 1.19 -26.57
C VAL A 64 -5.71 0.59 -26.98
N ASN A 65 -5.85 -0.75 -26.91
CA ASN A 65 -7.08 -1.47 -27.21
C ASN A 65 -8.07 -1.48 -26.03
N ALA A 66 -7.69 -0.92 -24.88
CA ALA A 66 -8.54 -0.90 -23.71
C ALA A 66 -9.63 0.17 -23.83
N HIS A 67 -10.73 -0.04 -23.12
CA HIS A 67 -11.67 1.04 -22.83
C HIS A 67 -11.26 1.75 -21.55
N ASN A 68 -11.41 3.06 -21.55
CA ASN A 68 -11.38 3.84 -20.33
C ASN A 68 -12.76 3.72 -19.68
N ALA A 69 -12.86 2.85 -18.68
CA ALA A 69 -14.13 2.48 -18.08
C ALA A 69 -13.94 2.14 -16.61
N ILE A 70 -14.96 2.38 -15.80
CA ILE A 70 -15.03 1.93 -14.42
C ILE A 70 -16.08 0.82 -14.33
N TYR A 71 -15.74 -0.22 -13.58
CA TYR A 71 -16.61 -1.32 -13.23
C TYR A 71 -16.78 -1.36 -11.72
N TYR A 72 -17.86 -1.97 -11.25
CA TYR A 72 -18.10 -2.16 -9.83
C TYR A 72 -18.62 -3.58 -9.53
N LEU A 73 -18.38 -4.04 -8.31
CA LEU A 73 -18.86 -5.29 -7.77
C LEU A 73 -19.51 -5.02 -6.42
N THR A 74 -20.80 -5.30 -6.31
CA THR A 74 -21.49 -5.28 -5.01
C THR A 74 -21.13 -6.54 -4.22
N PRO A 75 -21.03 -6.49 -2.88
CA PRO A 75 -20.80 -7.68 -2.06
C PRO A 75 -21.75 -8.83 -2.42
N GLY A 76 -21.19 -10.02 -2.67
CA GLY A 76 -21.92 -11.22 -3.06
C GLY A 76 -22.05 -11.46 -4.58
N ASP A 77 -21.79 -10.44 -5.41
CA ASP A 77 -21.79 -10.61 -6.86
C ASP A 77 -20.58 -11.44 -7.33
N THR A 78 -20.73 -12.10 -8.49
CA THR A 78 -19.67 -12.90 -9.12
C THR A 78 -19.19 -12.34 -10.46
N VAL A 79 -19.90 -11.32 -10.96
CA VAL A 79 -19.62 -10.64 -12.22
C VAL A 79 -19.70 -9.14 -11.96
N MET A 80 -18.65 -8.42 -12.34
CA MET A 80 -18.60 -6.97 -12.28
C MET A 80 -19.68 -6.37 -13.19
N ARG A 81 -20.23 -5.24 -12.80
CA ARG A 81 -21.11 -4.40 -13.62
C ARG A 81 -20.36 -3.17 -14.09
N ARG A 82 -20.71 -2.68 -15.28
CA ARG A 82 -20.13 -1.43 -15.78
C ARG A 82 -20.76 -0.25 -15.04
N PHE A 83 -19.91 0.57 -14.43
CA PHE A 83 -20.33 1.84 -13.85
C PHE A 83 -20.45 2.90 -14.95
N ILE A 84 -19.36 3.11 -15.69
CA ILE A 84 -19.29 4.07 -16.80
C ILE A 84 -18.25 3.62 -17.81
N ASP A 85 -18.49 3.89 -19.10
CA ASP A 85 -17.49 3.75 -20.17
C ASP A 85 -17.36 5.07 -20.92
N TYR A 86 -16.21 5.72 -20.72
CA TYR A 86 -15.93 7.02 -21.30
C TYR A 86 -15.74 6.92 -22.83
N ASN A 87 -15.40 5.75 -23.37
CA ASN A 87 -15.27 5.57 -24.81
C ASN A 87 -16.63 5.48 -25.54
N TYR A 88 -17.71 5.05 -24.88
CA TYR A 88 -19.03 4.88 -25.50
C TYR A 88 -19.95 6.07 -25.23
N ASN A 89 -20.30 6.27 -23.96
CA ASN A 89 -21.41 7.15 -23.57
C ASN A 89 -20.94 8.43 -22.90
N GLY A 90 -19.64 8.57 -22.57
CA GLY A 90 -19.15 9.67 -21.76
C GLY A 90 -19.92 9.81 -20.44
N ASP A 91 -19.85 10.97 -19.82
CA ASP A 91 -20.87 11.41 -18.86
C ASP A 91 -21.97 12.19 -19.60
N SER A 92 -23.11 12.39 -18.94
CA SER A 92 -24.36 12.91 -19.52
C SER A 92 -24.29 14.34 -20.06
N ASP A 93 -23.16 15.05 -19.89
CA ASP A 93 -22.95 16.38 -20.45
C ASP A 93 -22.31 16.27 -21.85
N THR A 94 -22.87 16.98 -22.81
CA THR A 94 -22.57 16.96 -24.26
C THR A 94 -21.16 17.39 -24.67
N LEU A 95 -20.20 17.41 -23.75
CA LEU A 95 -18.77 17.36 -24.02
C LEU A 95 -18.27 15.94 -23.73
N THR A 96 -18.32 15.11 -24.76
CA THR A 96 -17.75 13.77 -24.83
C THR A 96 -16.56 13.57 -23.88
N GLY A 97 -16.76 12.69 -22.89
CA GLY A 97 -16.00 11.47 -22.59
C GLY A 97 -14.58 11.26 -23.14
N ASN A 98 -13.84 12.29 -23.51
CA ASN A 98 -12.53 12.17 -24.12
C ASN A 98 -11.47 12.20 -23.02
N ILE A 99 -11.50 11.20 -22.14
CA ILE A 99 -10.35 10.94 -21.26
C ILE A 99 -9.34 10.09 -22.04
N GLY A 100 -8.08 10.50 -21.99
CA GLY A 100 -6.99 9.78 -22.65
C GLY A 100 -6.73 8.46 -21.93
N ALA A 101 -6.70 8.51 -20.60
CA ALA A 101 -6.41 7.43 -19.69
C ALA A 101 -6.92 7.79 -18.28
N ILE A 102 -7.43 6.78 -17.58
CA ILE A 102 -7.65 6.80 -16.14
C ILE A 102 -6.30 6.53 -15.47
N ARG A 103 -5.99 7.31 -14.45
CA ARG A 103 -4.69 7.33 -13.79
C ARG A 103 -4.76 7.20 -12.26
N GLY A 104 -5.94 7.32 -11.66
CA GLY A 104 -6.17 7.09 -10.24
C GLY A 104 -7.66 6.90 -9.96
N ILE A 105 -7.97 6.15 -8.91
CA ILE A 105 -9.34 5.91 -8.43
C ILE A 105 -9.30 5.77 -6.91
N THR A 106 -10.23 6.41 -6.20
CA THR A 106 -10.37 6.26 -4.75
C THR A 106 -11.79 6.56 -4.30
N ALA A 107 -12.17 6.09 -3.11
CA ALA A 107 -13.51 6.28 -2.56
C ALA A 107 -13.46 6.83 -1.13
N LEU A 108 -14.42 7.70 -0.80
CA LEU A 108 -14.68 8.19 0.56
C LEU A 108 -16.16 8.05 0.86
N GLY A 109 -16.52 7.24 1.86
CA GLY A 109 -17.93 6.86 2.01
C GLY A 109 -18.40 6.14 0.75
N LYS A 110 -19.46 6.63 0.10
CA LYS A 110 -19.95 6.19 -1.22
C LYS A 110 -19.47 7.04 -2.38
N ASP A 111 -18.76 8.14 -2.10
CA ASP A 111 -18.32 9.05 -3.14
C ASP A 111 -17.10 8.48 -3.84
N LEU A 112 -17.06 8.64 -5.17
CA LEU A 112 -16.00 8.08 -6.02
C LEU A 112 -15.22 9.18 -6.74
N TYR A 113 -13.91 9.12 -6.66
CA TYR A 113 -12.98 10.10 -7.22
C TYR A 113 -12.12 9.43 -8.29
N ILE A 114 -12.24 9.87 -9.55
CA ILE A 114 -11.43 9.38 -10.68
C ILE A 114 -10.45 10.45 -11.18
N ASN A 115 -9.16 10.14 -11.09
CA ASN A 115 -8.10 10.91 -11.72
C ASN A 115 -7.91 10.46 -13.16
N ALA A 116 -7.98 11.39 -14.12
CA ALA A 116 -7.80 11.10 -15.53
C ALA A 116 -6.97 12.17 -16.23
N ASN A 117 -6.37 11.81 -17.36
CA ASN A 117 -5.77 12.79 -18.27
C ASN A 117 -6.71 13.14 -19.43
N ILE A 118 -6.58 14.37 -19.93
CA ILE A 118 -7.38 14.89 -21.05
C ILE A 118 -6.44 15.05 -22.27
N PRO A 119 -6.72 14.38 -23.40
CA PRO A 119 -5.99 14.55 -24.64
C PRO A 119 -6.37 15.86 -25.33
N PHE A 120 -5.54 16.32 -26.26
CA PHE A 120 -5.83 17.52 -27.05
C PHE A 120 -6.94 17.23 -28.10
N GLN A 121 -7.87 18.15 -28.42
CA GLN A 121 -8.07 19.51 -27.91
C GLN A 121 -8.70 19.53 -26.52
N ARG A 122 -8.11 20.32 -25.61
CA ARG A 122 -8.55 20.43 -24.21
C ARG A 122 -9.94 21.10 -24.15
N THR A 123 -10.83 20.62 -23.29
CA THR A 123 -12.08 21.31 -22.95
C THR A 123 -11.84 22.32 -21.83
N ALA A 124 -12.70 23.33 -21.72
CA ALA A 124 -12.61 24.29 -20.63
C ALA A 124 -12.86 23.60 -19.26
N PRO A 125 -12.06 23.90 -18.22
CA PRO A 125 -10.88 24.75 -18.23
C PRO A 125 -9.72 23.99 -18.88
N ASN A 126 -9.01 24.61 -19.84
CA ASN A 126 -7.96 24.05 -20.72
C ASN A 126 -6.83 23.25 -20.00
N THR A 127 -7.17 22.14 -19.37
CA THR A 127 -6.35 21.33 -18.48
C THR A 127 -6.03 20.01 -19.14
N VAL A 128 -4.98 19.37 -18.65
CA VAL A 128 -4.47 18.07 -19.14
C VAL A 128 -4.80 16.92 -18.21
N ALA A 129 -5.37 17.24 -17.06
CA ALA A 129 -5.63 16.37 -15.94
C ALA A 129 -6.90 16.86 -15.27
N ALA A 130 -7.83 15.94 -15.04
CA ALA A 130 -9.10 16.21 -14.41
C ALA A 130 -9.39 15.18 -13.32
N GLN A 131 -10.08 15.67 -12.30
CA GLN A 131 -10.77 14.88 -11.31
C GLN A 131 -12.24 14.81 -11.70
N TYR A 132 -12.77 13.60 -11.78
CA TYR A 132 -14.19 13.35 -11.78
C TYR A 132 -14.58 12.96 -10.36
N TYR A 133 -15.62 13.58 -9.84
CA TYR A 133 -16.21 13.27 -8.54
C TYR A 133 -17.65 12.84 -8.76
N TYR A 134 -17.94 11.58 -8.45
CA TYR A 134 -19.27 11.01 -8.51
C TYR A 134 -19.83 10.94 -7.10
N LYS A 135 -20.82 11.79 -6.81
CA LYS A 135 -21.49 11.78 -5.52
C LYS A 135 -22.35 10.53 -5.38
N ASN A 136 -22.23 9.83 -4.26
CA ASN A 136 -22.89 8.54 -3.99
C ASN A 136 -22.69 7.50 -5.10
N ALA A 137 -21.58 7.57 -5.83
CA ALA A 137 -21.32 6.77 -7.02
C ALA A 137 -22.52 6.77 -8.00
N ASP A 138 -23.08 7.93 -8.30
CA ASP A 138 -24.13 8.12 -9.30
C ASP A 138 -23.55 8.84 -10.53
N THR A 139 -23.65 8.22 -11.72
CA THR A 139 -23.14 8.80 -12.96
C THR A 139 -23.86 10.08 -13.39
N ASN A 140 -25.05 10.34 -12.86
CA ASN A 140 -25.80 11.57 -13.11
C ASN A 140 -25.40 12.71 -12.16
N LEU A 141 -24.68 12.40 -11.07
CA LEU A 141 -24.22 13.36 -10.05
C LEU A 141 -22.71 13.51 -10.12
N VAL A 142 -22.21 13.83 -11.31
CA VAL A 142 -20.78 14.02 -11.57
C VAL A 142 -20.41 15.50 -11.55
N GLU A 143 -19.35 15.82 -10.82
CA GLU A 143 -18.66 17.10 -10.91
C GLU A 143 -17.25 16.90 -11.47
N LYS A 144 -16.82 17.85 -12.30
CA LYS A 144 -15.51 17.82 -12.94
C LYS A 144 -14.66 18.96 -12.43
N PHE A 145 -13.46 18.64 -11.97
CA PHE A 145 -12.49 19.63 -11.56
C PHE A 145 -11.21 19.48 -12.39
N GLY A 146 -10.82 20.53 -13.09
CA GLY A 146 -9.52 20.59 -13.72
C GLY A 146 -8.47 20.99 -12.69
N PHE A 147 -7.38 20.24 -12.59
CA PHE A 147 -6.25 20.62 -11.75
C PHE A 147 -5.48 21.78 -12.40
N ASN A 148 -6.01 23.00 -12.30
CA ASN A 148 -5.41 24.19 -12.91
C ASN A 148 -4.40 24.84 -11.95
N ILE A 149 -3.21 25.13 -12.47
CA ILE A 149 -2.20 25.97 -11.82
C ILE A 149 -1.95 27.11 -12.79
N ASN A 150 -2.79 28.14 -12.77
CA ASN A 150 -2.56 29.43 -13.42
C ASN A 150 -1.86 29.42 -14.81
N GLY A 151 -2.46 28.78 -15.83
CA GLY A 151 -2.16 29.09 -17.23
C GLY A 151 -1.69 27.93 -18.12
N ALA A 152 -1.78 28.16 -19.42
CA ALA A 152 -1.46 27.18 -20.46
C ALA A 152 0.03 26.74 -20.40
N GLY A 153 0.25 25.46 -20.08
CA GLY A 153 1.56 24.81 -20.16
C GLY A 153 1.42 23.32 -20.53
N TYR A 154 2.55 22.70 -20.88
CA TYR A 154 2.63 21.24 -21.02
C TYR A 154 2.17 20.59 -19.73
N GLY A 155 1.20 19.69 -19.87
CA GLY A 155 0.40 19.25 -18.78
C GLY A 155 1.12 18.39 -17.76
N THR A 156 0.95 18.70 -16.48
CA THR A 156 1.24 17.75 -15.42
C THR A 156 0.17 16.65 -15.40
N TYR A 157 0.50 15.42 -15.82
CA TYR A 157 -0.39 14.29 -15.58
C TYR A 157 -0.40 13.94 -14.09
N ILE A 158 -1.59 13.62 -13.57
CA ILE A 158 -1.81 13.13 -12.21
C ILE A 158 -1.89 11.60 -12.23
N HIS A 159 -1.43 10.95 -11.16
CA HIS A 159 -1.32 9.49 -11.06
C HIS A 159 -1.59 9.02 -9.63
N GLY A 160 -2.26 7.88 -9.49
CA GLY A 160 -2.75 7.41 -8.20
C GLY A 160 -3.78 8.35 -7.59
N ALA A 161 -4.54 7.82 -6.65
CA ALA A 161 -5.48 8.59 -5.85
C ALA A 161 -5.67 7.88 -4.53
N ALA A 162 -5.50 8.60 -3.43
CA ALA A 162 -5.83 8.10 -2.11
C ALA A 162 -6.46 9.22 -1.30
N ILE A 163 -7.65 8.99 -0.73
CA ILE A 163 -8.36 10.01 0.05
C ILE A 163 -8.46 9.58 1.50
N THR A 164 -8.22 10.54 2.38
CA THR A 164 -8.30 10.35 3.84
C THR A 164 -9.72 10.59 4.34
N LYS A 165 -10.04 10.11 5.55
CA LYS A 165 -11.30 10.41 6.24
C LYS A 165 -11.59 11.91 6.41
N ASP A 166 -10.57 12.75 6.38
CA ASP A 166 -10.67 14.21 6.50
C ASP A 166 -10.75 14.89 5.12
N SER A 167 -11.10 14.12 4.08
CA SER A 167 -11.30 14.59 2.71
C SER A 167 -10.08 15.25 2.08
N VAL A 168 -8.87 14.92 2.52
CA VAL A 168 -7.64 15.31 1.84
C VAL A 168 -7.27 14.23 0.83
N LEU A 169 -7.24 14.60 -0.45
CA LEU A 169 -6.86 13.73 -1.55
C LEU A 169 -5.37 13.88 -1.87
N PHE A 170 -4.70 12.74 -1.94
CA PHE A 170 -3.30 12.60 -2.31
C PHE A 170 -3.21 12.07 -3.74
N THR A 171 -2.36 12.70 -4.56
CA THR A 171 -2.10 12.24 -5.92
C THR A 171 -0.66 12.51 -6.32
N GLY A 172 -0.06 11.61 -7.10
CA GLY A 172 1.24 11.79 -7.73
C GLY A 172 1.16 12.64 -8.99
N ILE A 173 2.28 13.24 -9.39
CA ILE A 173 2.41 13.92 -10.67
C ILE A 173 3.59 13.39 -11.50
N SER A 174 3.43 13.31 -12.82
CA SER A 174 4.51 12.78 -13.69
C SER A 174 5.72 13.69 -13.79
N TYR A 175 5.50 15.01 -13.74
CA TYR A 175 6.56 15.99 -13.92
C TYR A 175 7.17 16.34 -12.55
N GLN A 176 8.50 16.35 -12.46
CA GLN A 176 9.26 16.53 -11.20
C GLN A 176 9.04 15.45 -10.14
N THR A 177 8.36 14.34 -10.49
CA THR A 177 8.14 13.19 -9.61
C THR A 177 7.47 13.52 -8.28
N SER A 178 6.83 14.70 -8.18
CA SER A 178 6.23 15.21 -6.96
C SER A 178 4.86 14.57 -6.71
N PHE A 179 4.27 14.92 -5.59
CA PHE A 179 2.91 14.58 -5.18
C PHE A 179 2.11 15.87 -5.06
N ARG A 180 0.82 15.80 -4.76
CA ARG A 180 -0.07 16.93 -4.52
C ARG A 180 -1.17 16.54 -3.55
N PHE A 181 -1.62 17.55 -2.82
CA PHE A 181 -2.70 17.47 -1.86
C PHE A 181 -3.82 18.39 -2.30
N TYR A 182 -5.04 17.91 -2.17
CA TYR A 182 -6.23 18.66 -2.51
C TYR A 182 -7.24 18.55 -1.37
N ASN A 183 -7.75 19.70 -0.93
CA ASN A 183 -8.70 19.76 0.17
C ASN A 183 -10.14 19.64 -0.37
N PHE A 184 -10.81 18.53 -0.06
CA PHE A 184 -12.21 18.29 -0.37
C PHE A 184 -13.12 18.35 0.87
N SER A 185 -12.66 18.94 1.98
CA SER A 185 -13.48 19.18 3.19
C SER A 185 -14.58 20.21 2.96
N TYR A 186 -14.45 21.07 1.95
CA TYR A 186 -15.48 22.03 1.60
C TYR A 186 -16.65 21.37 0.89
N ASP A 187 -17.83 21.99 1.01
CA ASP A 187 -19.03 21.56 0.30
C ASP A 187 -18.72 21.32 -1.19
N PRO A 188 -19.30 20.25 -1.80
CA PRO A 188 -19.15 19.94 -3.21
C PRO A 188 -19.25 21.14 -4.17
N THR A 189 -20.14 22.08 -3.86
CA THR A 189 -20.43 23.27 -4.66
C THR A 189 -19.57 24.49 -4.33
N ALA A 190 -18.72 24.41 -3.28
CA ALA A 190 -17.89 25.52 -2.84
C ALA A 190 -16.69 25.74 -3.77
N ALA A 191 -16.37 27.01 -4.07
CA ALA A 191 -15.22 27.37 -4.90
C ALA A 191 -13.85 26.94 -4.32
N ALA A 192 -13.77 26.71 -3.01
CA ALA A 192 -12.56 26.25 -2.33
C ALA A 192 -12.39 24.72 -2.33
N ARG A 193 -13.39 23.97 -2.80
CA ARG A 193 -13.29 22.52 -2.90
C ARG A 193 -12.25 22.11 -3.93
N GLY A 194 -11.46 21.09 -3.59
CA GLY A 194 -10.38 20.62 -4.43
C GLY A 194 -9.26 21.67 -4.54
N SER A 195 -9.19 22.64 -3.62
CA SER A 195 -8.12 23.62 -3.59
C SER A 195 -6.79 22.91 -3.34
N TRP A 196 -5.79 23.26 -4.15
CA TRP A 196 -4.43 22.79 -3.97
C TRP A 196 -3.86 23.28 -2.63
N ILE A 197 -3.28 22.36 -1.87
CA ILE A 197 -2.51 22.69 -0.66
C ILE A 197 -1.04 22.76 -1.09
N SER A 198 -0.42 23.94 -0.87
CA SER A 198 0.95 24.20 -1.28
C SER A 198 1.92 23.25 -0.59
N MET A 199 2.91 22.76 -1.33
CA MET A 199 3.91 21.84 -0.83
C MET A 199 5.29 22.18 -1.37
N ALA A 200 6.32 21.67 -0.71
CA ALA A 200 7.69 21.78 -1.19
C ALA A 200 7.87 21.03 -2.52
N THR A 201 8.65 21.63 -3.41
CA THR A 201 9.08 20.97 -4.65
C THR A 201 10.29 20.11 -4.33
N TYR A 202 10.16 18.80 -4.55
CA TYR A 202 11.26 17.87 -4.36
C TYR A 202 12.03 17.70 -5.66
N PRO A 203 13.30 18.15 -5.74
CA PRO A 203 14.11 17.95 -6.94
C PRO A 203 14.45 16.47 -7.15
N THR A 204 14.49 15.70 -6.05
CA THR A 204 14.73 14.27 -6.02
C THR A 204 13.74 13.63 -5.05
N VAL A 205 13.11 12.54 -5.47
CA VAL A 205 12.12 11.84 -4.67
C VAL A 205 12.60 10.40 -4.42
N PRO A 206 12.52 9.89 -3.18
CA PRO A 206 12.92 8.51 -2.90
C PRO A 206 12.11 7.50 -3.72
N GLY A 207 12.75 6.39 -4.08
CA GLY A 207 12.16 5.37 -4.94
C GLY A 207 12.24 5.70 -6.45
N GLY A 208 13.05 6.68 -6.86
CA GLY A 208 13.44 6.87 -8.26
C GLY A 208 13.43 8.33 -8.70
N LEU A 209 14.39 8.71 -9.56
CA LEU A 209 14.60 10.06 -10.06
C LEU A 209 14.44 10.06 -11.58
N ALA A 210 13.58 10.92 -12.14
CA ALA A 210 13.64 11.14 -13.59
C ALA A 210 13.31 12.57 -14.04
N THR A 211 14.23 13.08 -14.88
CA THR A 211 14.09 14.23 -15.78
C THR A 211 13.30 13.89 -17.07
N ALA A 212 12.79 12.65 -17.23
CA ALA A 212 12.20 12.15 -18.48
C ALA A 212 10.89 11.31 -18.35
N GLY A 213 10.20 11.31 -17.19
CA GLY A 213 8.84 10.74 -17.06
C GLY A 213 8.71 9.21 -17.02
N LEU A 214 9.80 8.47 -16.82
CA LEU A 214 9.79 7.00 -16.67
C LEU A 214 9.62 6.55 -15.20
N ASP A 215 10.07 7.37 -14.23
CA ASP A 215 9.97 7.14 -12.77
C ASP A 215 8.78 7.90 -12.18
N VAL A 216 7.59 7.66 -12.71
CA VAL A 216 6.37 8.32 -12.22
C VAL A 216 5.75 7.53 -11.07
N VAL A 217 5.11 8.27 -10.17
CA VAL A 217 4.17 7.67 -9.21
C VAL A 217 3.13 6.89 -10.02
N ARG A 218 2.91 5.63 -9.65
CA ARG A 218 1.86 4.80 -10.26
C ARG A 218 0.63 4.74 -9.42
N ASP A 219 0.83 4.70 -8.13
CA ASP A 219 -0.24 4.63 -7.16
C ASP A 219 0.16 5.26 -5.82
N VAL A 220 -0.86 5.57 -5.02
CA VAL A 220 -0.74 6.22 -3.73
C VAL A 220 -1.60 5.44 -2.74
N ALA A 221 -1.09 5.19 -1.54
CA ALA A 221 -1.85 4.54 -0.48
C ALA A 221 -1.76 5.32 0.83
N VAL A 222 -2.89 5.43 1.51
CA VAL A 222 -3.04 6.07 2.83
C VAL A 222 -3.76 5.10 3.76
N HIS A 223 -3.47 5.18 5.05
CA HIS A 223 -4.31 4.52 6.05
C HIS A 223 -5.65 5.27 6.12
N ARG A 224 -6.74 4.67 5.67
CA ARG A 224 -8.03 5.39 5.47
C ARG A 224 -8.55 6.10 6.72
N THR A 225 -8.37 5.48 7.89
CA THR A 225 -8.74 6.05 9.19
C THR A 225 -7.56 6.68 9.95
N GLY A 226 -6.40 6.82 9.32
CA GLY A 226 -5.19 7.36 9.94
C GLY A 226 -5.36 8.81 10.38
N ASP A 227 -4.58 9.19 11.39
CA ASP A 227 -4.52 10.58 11.88
C ASP A 227 -3.43 11.36 11.13
N TYR A 228 -3.81 12.05 10.06
CA TYR A 228 -2.90 12.86 9.26
C TYR A 228 -2.69 14.28 9.82
N THR A 229 -3.09 14.53 11.07
CA THR A 229 -2.59 15.66 11.86
C THR A 229 -1.32 15.31 12.62
N ASN A 230 -1.05 14.01 12.82
CA ASN A 230 0.20 13.52 13.36
C ASN A 230 1.26 13.40 12.24
N PRO A 231 2.39 14.13 12.32
CA PRO A 231 3.43 14.07 11.29
C PRO A 231 4.08 12.69 11.14
N GLU A 232 3.96 11.82 12.14
CA GLU A 232 4.51 10.46 12.07
C GLU A 232 3.58 9.46 11.37
N THR A 233 2.35 9.85 11.00
CA THR A 233 1.44 8.96 10.26
C THR A 233 1.90 8.84 8.82
N PRO A 234 2.31 7.62 8.37
CA PRO A 234 2.87 7.47 7.04
C PRO A 234 1.79 7.43 5.95
N TRP A 235 2.22 7.76 4.74
CA TRP A 235 1.55 7.39 3.50
C TRP A 235 2.59 6.95 2.48
N TYR A 236 2.15 6.27 1.42
CA TYR A 236 3.03 5.55 0.52
C TYR A 236 2.78 5.90 -0.95
N THR A 237 3.83 5.82 -1.75
CA THR A 237 3.74 5.87 -3.21
C THR A 237 4.50 4.72 -3.84
N SER A 238 3.93 4.11 -4.87
CA SER A 238 4.65 3.16 -5.73
C SER A 238 5.26 3.87 -6.94
N ARG A 239 6.47 3.45 -7.33
CA ARG A 239 7.27 4.11 -8.37
C ARG A 239 7.99 3.10 -9.26
N ASN A 240 7.96 3.36 -10.55
CA ASN A 240 8.69 2.53 -11.51
C ASN A 240 10.18 2.86 -11.52
N SER A 241 10.95 1.95 -12.10
CA SER A 241 12.34 2.19 -12.46
C SER A 241 12.49 2.89 -13.81
N LYS A 242 13.63 3.57 -13.95
CA LYS A 242 13.93 4.42 -15.12
C LYS A 242 14.08 3.60 -16.39
N SER A 243 14.55 2.37 -16.21
CA SER A 243 14.65 1.36 -17.26
C SER A 243 14.43 -0.03 -16.66
N ALA A 244 14.22 -1.01 -17.53
CA ALA A 244 14.08 -2.42 -17.16
C ALA A 244 15.31 -3.00 -16.40
N ASN A 245 16.45 -2.32 -16.45
CA ASN A 245 17.74 -2.80 -15.95
C ASN A 245 18.26 -2.01 -14.73
N GLU A 246 17.59 -0.92 -14.37
CA GLU A 246 17.94 -0.12 -13.19
C GLU A 246 17.01 -0.52 -12.04
N VAL A 247 17.51 -0.46 -10.79
CA VAL A 247 16.74 -0.75 -9.57
C VAL A 247 16.50 0.54 -8.79
N THR A 248 15.98 1.56 -9.48
CA THR A 248 15.71 2.88 -8.89
C THR A 248 14.30 2.96 -8.32
N GLY A 249 13.36 2.24 -8.91
CA GLY A 249 11.96 2.08 -8.52
C GLY A 249 11.76 1.42 -7.16
N GLY A 250 10.52 1.48 -6.69
CA GLY A 250 10.08 0.82 -5.47
C GLY A 250 8.96 1.57 -4.76
N ILE A 251 8.91 1.41 -3.45
CA ILE A 251 8.00 2.14 -2.57
C ILE A 251 8.74 3.30 -1.91
N ALA A 252 8.07 4.45 -1.82
CA ALA A 252 8.48 5.53 -0.93
C ALA A 252 7.46 5.67 0.19
N MET A 253 7.96 5.85 1.42
CA MET A 253 7.17 6.24 2.59
C MET A 253 7.39 7.72 2.86
N TRP A 254 6.32 8.42 3.25
CA TRP A 254 6.30 9.84 3.52
C TRP A 254 5.81 10.12 4.94
N THR A 255 6.60 10.87 5.71
CA THR A 255 6.30 11.32 7.09
C THR A 255 6.87 12.72 7.33
N GLY A 256 6.68 13.30 8.51
CA GLY A 256 7.20 14.61 8.91
C GLY A 256 6.31 15.80 8.55
N GLY A 257 5.25 15.59 7.78
CA GLY A 257 4.27 16.63 7.41
C GLY A 257 2.86 16.27 7.81
N ASP A 258 1.96 17.24 7.69
CA ASP A 258 0.53 17.08 8.02
C ASP A 258 -0.36 17.72 6.93
N GLN A 259 -1.68 17.67 7.10
CA GLN A 259 -2.66 18.21 6.14
C GLN A 259 -2.60 19.75 5.97
N THR A 260 -2.04 20.46 6.95
CA THR A 260 -1.89 21.92 6.98
C THR A 260 -0.48 22.39 6.59
N HIS A 261 0.54 21.55 6.80
CA HIS A 261 1.94 21.77 6.44
C HIS A 261 2.48 20.62 5.56
N PRO A 262 1.89 20.38 4.38
CA PRO A 262 2.33 19.25 3.54
C PRO A 262 3.69 19.49 2.87
N ASP A 263 4.23 20.71 2.94
CA ASP A 263 5.61 21.02 2.59
C ASP A 263 6.65 20.40 3.53
N SER A 264 6.23 19.97 4.73
CA SER A 264 7.12 19.32 5.70
C SER A 264 7.28 17.81 5.48
N TYR A 265 6.50 17.19 4.59
CA TYR A 265 6.62 15.75 4.30
C TYR A 265 7.97 15.39 3.68
N SER A 266 8.80 14.63 4.38
CA SER A 266 10.01 14.02 3.84
C SER A 266 9.74 12.59 3.40
N GLY A 267 10.24 12.24 2.22
CA GLY A 267 10.15 10.88 1.70
C GLY A 267 11.39 10.06 2.06
N THR A 268 11.22 8.74 2.19
CA THR A 268 12.32 7.76 2.25
C THR A 268 11.99 6.54 1.39
N LYS A 269 13.00 5.92 0.76
CA LYS A 269 12.80 4.67 0.00
C LYS A 269 12.61 3.54 1.00
N VAL A 270 11.52 2.79 0.86
CA VAL A 270 11.28 1.59 1.65
C VAL A 270 12.13 0.45 1.09
N SER A 271 12.82 -0.25 1.97
CA SER A 271 13.71 -1.37 1.64
C SER A 271 13.27 -2.63 2.37
N ASP A 272 13.56 -3.80 1.78
CA ASP A 272 13.29 -5.11 2.37
C ASP A 272 14.46 -6.06 2.08
N LEU A 273 14.59 -7.13 2.86
CA LEU A 273 15.73 -8.05 2.77
C LEU A 273 15.72 -8.88 1.47
N ALA A 274 14.53 -9.28 1.05
CA ALA A 274 14.33 -10.12 -0.13
C ALA A 274 14.37 -9.31 -1.43
N ARG A 275 14.40 -7.98 -1.33
CA ARG A 275 14.30 -7.02 -2.44
C ARG A 275 12.98 -7.18 -3.21
N ASP A 276 11.92 -7.57 -2.51
CA ASP A 276 10.56 -7.63 -3.04
C ASP A 276 10.10 -6.26 -3.56
N LEU A 277 10.46 -5.18 -2.86
CA LEU A 277 10.06 -3.79 -3.16
C LEU A 277 11.00 -3.06 -4.12
N ASP A 278 11.99 -3.74 -4.70
CA ASP A 278 12.96 -3.17 -5.65
C ASP A 278 12.42 -3.24 -7.09
N PHE A 279 11.50 -2.35 -7.45
CA PHE A 279 10.79 -2.42 -8.72
C PHE A 279 11.73 -2.16 -9.90
N THR A 280 11.79 -3.07 -10.88
CA THR A 280 12.74 -3.01 -12.00
C THR A 280 12.06 -2.76 -13.34
N SER A 281 10.73 -2.80 -13.40
CA SER A 281 9.98 -2.68 -14.66
C SER A 281 9.18 -1.38 -14.73
N THR A 282 8.74 -1.03 -15.93
CA THR A 282 7.82 0.10 -16.18
C THR A 282 6.35 -0.30 -16.06
N ILE A 283 6.06 -1.49 -15.51
CA ILE A 283 4.69 -1.96 -15.28
C ILE A 283 4.11 -1.21 -14.08
N PRO A 284 2.79 -0.95 -14.05
CA PRO A 284 2.16 -0.43 -12.85
C PRO A 284 2.33 -1.34 -11.64
N TYR A 285 2.57 -0.77 -10.46
CA TYR A 285 2.56 -1.47 -9.17
C TYR A 285 1.48 -0.83 -8.30
N GLY A 286 0.34 -1.50 -8.10
CA GLY A 286 -0.72 -1.03 -7.23
C GLY A 286 -0.41 -1.29 -5.75
N ILE A 287 -0.88 -0.40 -4.88
CA ILE A 287 -0.65 -0.47 -3.43
C ILE A 287 -1.89 -0.05 -2.63
N ASP A 288 -2.08 -0.66 -1.47
CA ASP A 288 -3.11 -0.25 -0.50
C ASP A 288 -2.57 -0.36 0.93
N VAL A 289 -3.24 0.25 1.90
CA VAL A 289 -2.93 0.10 3.32
C VAL A 289 -4.17 -0.42 4.03
N ASP A 290 -4.01 -1.54 4.74
CA ASP A 290 -5.12 -2.15 5.46
C ASP A 290 -5.40 -1.47 6.81
N SER A 291 -6.43 -1.96 7.50
CA SER A 291 -6.87 -1.44 8.80
C SER A 291 -5.88 -1.63 9.94
N GLU A 292 -4.85 -2.47 9.75
CA GLU A 292 -3.75 -2.65 10.71
C GLU A 292 -2.52 -1.82 10.33
N GLY A 293 -2.60 -1.03 9.26
CA GLY A 293 -1.50 -0.23 8.76
C GLY A 293 -0.46 -1.01 7.96
N ARG A 294 -0.76 -2.24 7.54
CA ARG A 294 0.15 -3.02 6.69
C ARG A 294 0.06 -2.52 5.26
N LEU A 295 1.22 -2.35 4.63
CA LEU A 295 1.32 -1.96 3.23
C LEU A 295 1.14 -3.21 2.35
N TRP A 296 0.11 -3.20 1.52
CA TRP A 296 -0.12 -4.22 0.50
C TRP A 296 0.46 -3.76 -0.83
N VAL A 297 1.16 -4.68 -1.51
CA VAL A 297 1.86 -4.39 -2.76
C VAL A 297 1.59 -5.50 -3.76
N ALA A 298 1.20 -5.10 -4.97
CA ALA A 298 1.06 -6.00 -6.10
C ALA A 298 2.38 -6.06 -6.91
N GLY A 299 3.02 -7.22 -6.93
CA GLY A 299 4.19 -7.48 -7.77
C GLY A 299 3.73 -7.92 -9.16
N THR A 300 3.97 -7.08 -10.18
CA THR A 300 3.42 -7.21 -11.54
C THR A 300 4.39 -7.59 -12.64
N ASP A 301 5.66 -7.84 -12.32
CA ASP A 301 6.65 -8.12 -13.36
C ASP A 301 6.90 -9.61 -13.61
N THR A 302 7.70 -9.92 -14.62
CA THR A 302 7.95 -11.31 -15.03
C THR A 302 8.56 -12.17 -13.92
N THR A 303 9.19 -11.54 -12.91
CA THR A 303 9.85 -12.19 -11.78
C THR A 303 9.05 -12.10 -10.47
N ARG A 304 8.00 -11.28 -10.42
CA ARG A 304 7.19 -11.04 -9.23
C ARG A 304 5.74 -11.09 -9.66
N ARG A 305 5.05 -12.18 -9.32
CA ARG A 305 3.65 -12.48 -9.65
C ARG A 305 2.86 -12.81 -8.37
N TRP A 306 3.03 -11.93 -7.40
CA TRP A 306 2.53 -12.10 -6.04
C TRP A 306 1.83 -10.82 -5.60
N VAL A 307 1.03 -10.94 -4.54
CA VAL A 307 0.52 -9.80 -3.78
C VAL A 307 0.90 -10.03 -2.34
N LYS A 308 1.68 -9.11 -1.75
CA LYS A 308 2.25 -9.26 -0.41
C LYS A 308 1.85 -8.09 0.49
N ALA A 309 1.64 -8.39 1.77
CA ALA A 309 1.49 -7.39 2.82
C ALA A 309 2.83 -7.22 3.56
N PHE A 310 3.14 -6.00 3.98
CA PHE A 310 4.38 -5.68 4.69
C PHE A 310 4.08 -4.83 5.93
N ASN A 311 4.71 -5.16 7.05
CA ASN A 311 4.87 -4.23 8.16
C ASN A 311 6.00 -3.27 7.80
N VAL A 312 5.70 -1.97 7.73
CA VAL A 312 6.72 -0.96 7.44
C VAL A 312 7.02 -0.17 8.69
N ILE A 313 8.29 -0.12 9.09
CA ILE A 313 8.75 0.63 10.25
C ILE A 313 9.92 1.50 9.84
N ILE A 314 9.78 2.80 10.08
CA ILE A 314 10.62 3.80 9.45
C ILE A 314 10.61 3.48 7.94
N ASN A 315 11.71 3.14 7.32
CA ASN A 315 11.76 2.83 5.89
C ASN A 315 12.13 1.37 5.61
N PHE A 316 11.84 0.47 6.56
CA PHE A 316 12.11 -0.94 6.43
C PHE A 316 10.83 -1.77 6.41
N ALA A 317 10.68 -2.62 5.39
CA ALA A 317 9.51 -3.47 5.19
C ALA A 317 9.80 -4.94 5.53
N ASP A 318 8.91 -5.51 6.31
CA ASP A 318 8.91 -6.92 6.68
C ASP A 318 7.67 -7.63 6.09
N PRO A 319 7.82 -8.61 5.18
CA PRO A 319 6.67 -9.32 4.60
C PRO A 319 5.88 -10.12 5.64
N VAL A 320 4.58 -9.82 5.73
CA VAL A 320 3.62 -10.45 6.64
C VAL A 320 2.74 -11.46 5.92
N TYR A 321 2.20 -11.14 4.76
CA TYR A 321 1.36 -12.09 4.02
C TYR A 321 1.76 -12.14 2.57
N GLU A 322 1.47 -13.27 1.94
CA GLU A 322 1.44 -13.42 0.50
C GLU A 322 0.10 -14.08 0.16
N LEU A 323 -0.69 -13.45 -0.72
CA LEU A 323 -1.94 -14.06 -1.18
C LEU A 323 -1.62 -15.30 -2.02
N PRO A 324 -2.30 -16.44 -1.80
CA PRO A 324 -2.00 -17.70 -2.48
C PRO A 324 -2.16 -17.54 -3.99
N SER A 325 -1.11 -17.85 -4.74
CA SER A 325 -1.02 -17.64 -6.19
C SER A 325 -0.40 -18.85 -6.85
N GLN A 326 -1.03 -19.37 -7.91
CA GLN A 326 -0.52 -20.51 -8.68
C GLN A 326 0.84 -20.25 -9.30
N PHE A 327 1.09 -19.00 -9.65
CA PHE A 327 2.27 -18.60 -10.40
C PHE A 327 3.16 -17.63 -9.64
N SER A 328 3.00 -17.53 -8.30
CA SER A 328 3.95 -16.79 -7.49
C SER A 328 5.36 -17.30 -7.71
N SER A 329 6.29 -16.36 -7.84
CA SER A 329 7.71 -16.66 -7.98
C SER A 329 8.39 -16.97 -6.65
N SER A 330 7.81 -16.54 -5.51
CA SER A 330 8.33 -16.80 -4.17
C SER A 330 7.70 -18.00 -3.51
N ASN A 331 6.38 -18.16 -3.65
CA ASN A 331 5.61 -19.21 -2.97
C ASN A 331 4.43 -19.69 -3.82
N PRO A 332 4.68 -20.50 -4.88
CA PRO A 332 3.62 -21.00 -5.75
C PRO A 332 2.69 -21.98 -5.00
N ASP A 333 1.39 -21.75 -5.10
CA ASP A 333 0.34 -22.59 -4.52
C ASP A 333 -0.61 -23.11 -5.62
N PRO A 334 -0.65 -24.42 -5.91
CA PRO A 334 -1.56 -25.00 -6.90
C PRO A 334 -3.04 -24.68 -6.69
N ASN A 335 -3.46 -24.43 -5.44
CA ASN A 335 -4.84 -24.06 -5.08
C ASN A 335 -5.06 -22.54 -5.05
N GLY A 336 -4.01 -21.74 -5.28
CA GLY A 336 -4.08 -20.29 -5.28
C GLY A 336 -4.82 -19.71 -6.48
N ALA A 337 -4.92 -18.38 -6.53
CA ALA A 337 -5.46 -17.68 -7.68
C ALA A 337 -4.50 -17.80 -8.88
N PRO A 338 -5.01 -17.95 -10.12
CA PRO A 338 -4.18 -18.04 -11.33
C PRO A 338 -3.68 -16.66 -11.79
N MET A 339 -3.05 -15.90 -10.88
CA MET A 339 -2.55 -14.55 -11.14
C MET A 339 -1.32 -14.58 -12.05
N THR A 340 -1.33 -13.77 -13.10
CA THR A 340 -0.23 -13.70 -14.07
C THR A 340 0.43 -12.32 -14.12
N LEU A 341 -0.35 -11.27 -13.89
CA LEU A 341 0.09 -9.87 -13.82
C LEU A 341 -0.86 -9.12 -12.84
N PRO A 342 -0.80 -9.41 -11.53
CA PRO A 342 -1.71 -8.83 -10.54
C PRO A 342 -1.44 -7.33 -10.40
N SER A 343 -2.29 -6.47 -10.94
CA SER A 343 -2.03 -5.04 -11.12
C SER A 343 -2.23 -4.18 -9.88
N ASP A 344 -3.19 -4.55 -9.04
CA ASP A 344 -3.55 -3.78 -7.85
C ASP A 344 -4.31 -4.65 -6.83
N VAL A 345 -4.39 -4.18 -5.59
CA VAL A 345 -5.04 -4.86 -4.46
C VAL A 345 -5.82 -3.86 -3.63
N VAL A 346 -7.00 -4.25 -3.16
CA VAL A 346 -7.76 -3.48 -2.15
C VAL A 346 -8.31 -4.39 -1.08
N LEU A 347 -8.43 -3.87 0.15
CA LEU A 347 -8.98 -4.60 1.28
C LEU A 347 -10.26 -3.98 1.82
N THR A 348 -11.16 -4.82 2.32
CA THR A 348 -12.31 -4.39 3.12
C THR A 348 -11.85 -3.71 4.40
N ALA A 349 -12.71 -2.86 4.97
CA ALA A 349 -12.38 -2.06 6.16
C ALA A 349 -12.05 -2.89 7.40
N ASP A 350 -12.49 -4.15 7.46
CA ASP A 350 -12.15 -5.11 8.52
C ASP A 350 -10.82 -5.84 8.28
N GLY A 351 -10.18 -5.62 7.13
CA GLY A 351 -8.92 -6.28 6.74
C GLY A 351 -9.06 -7.76 6.40
N LYS A 352 -10.29 -8.32 6.31
CA LYS A 352 -10.50 -9.77 6.17
C LYS A 352 -10.79 -10.25 4.76
N THR A 353 -11.11 -9.35 3.83
CA THR A 353 -11.31 -9.68 2.41
C THR A 353 -10.38 -8.83 1.57
N ALA A 354 -9.65 -9.47 0.66
CA ALA A 354 -8.82 -8.81 -0.32
C ALA A 354 -9.36 -9.08 -1.73
N TYR A 355 -9.33 -8.06 -2.58
CA TYR A 355 -9.60 -8.17 -3.99
C TYR A 355 -8.34 -7.79 -4.76
N VAL A 356 -7.99 -8.58 -5.76
CA VAL A 356 -6.81 -8.34 -6.60
C VAL A 356 -7.25 -8.22 -8.05
N ALA A 357 -6.95 -7.10 -8.69
CA ALA A 357 -7.06 -6.96 -10.14
C ALA A 357 -5.89 -7.65 -10.81
N ASP A 358 -6.14 -8.37 -11.89
CA ASP A 358 -5.08 -9.00 -12.68
C ASP A 358 -5.20 -8.59 -14.15
N ASN A 359 -4.22 -7.84 -14.63
CA ASN A 359 -4.21 -7.29 -15.98
C ASN A 359 -3.97 -8.36 -17.05
N GLY A 360 -3.25 -9.44 -16.71
CA GLY A 360 -2.89 -10.50 -17.65
C GLY A 360 -4.08 -11.40 -17.99
N THR A 361 -4.76 -11.90 -16.97
CA THR A 361 -5.97 -12.71 -17.08
C THR A 361 -7.24 -11.87 -17.30
N ARG A 362 -7.16 -10.56 -17.04
CA ARG A 362 -8.28 -9.59 -17.15
C ARG A 362 -9.44 -9.97 -16.24
N LYS A 363 -9.12 -10.31 -14.99
CA LYS A 363 -10.07 -10.73 -13.97
C LYS A 363 -9.81 -10.00 -12.65
N VAL A 364 -10.71 -10.21 -11.69
CA VAL A 364 -10.47 -9.91 -10.29
C VAL A 364 -10.54 -11.20 -9.48
N TYR A 365 -9.67 -11.35 -8.49
CA TYR A 365 -9.64 -12.50 -7.59
C TYR A 365 -9.98 -12.05 -6.17
N LYS A 366 -10.88 -12.78 -5.51
CA LYS A 366 -11.26 -12.57 -4.11
C LYS A 366 -10.48 -13.55 -3.22
N PHE A 367 -10.02 -13.02 -2.10
CA PHE A 367 -9.39 -13.78 -1.03
C PHE A 367 -10.07 -13.47 0.29
N GLU A 368 -10.16 -14.47 1.16
CA GLU A 368 -10.70 -14.32 2.51
C GLU A 368 -9.67 -14.78 3.53
N PHE A 369 -9.48 -13.97 4.56
CA PHE A 369 -8.63 -14.27 5.68
C PHE A 369 -9.36 -15.21 6.63
N PHE A 370 -8.80 -16.39 6.83
CA PHE A 370 -9.27 -17.34 7.83
C PHE A 370 -8.47 -17.14 9.11
N ASP A 371 -9.18 -16.70 10.16
CA ASP A 371 -8.70 -16.68 11.53
C ASP A 371 -9.42 -17.79 12.33
N PRO A 372 -8.72 -18.87 12.73
CA PRO A 372 -9.28 -20.06 13.36
C PRO A 372 -9.65 -19.87 14.83
N THR A 373 -10.19 -18.73 15.22
CA THR A 373 -10.83 -18.58 16.53
C THR A 373 -12.03 -19.53 16.75
N GLY A 374 -12.34 -20.41 15.79
CA GLY A 374 -13.17 -21.62 15.97
C GLY A 374 -12.35 -22.91 15.87
N VAL A 375 -12.48 -23.79 16.87
CA VAL A 375 -11.90 -25.14 16.91
C VAL A 375 -12.34 -25.93 15.67
N ASN A 376 -11.39 -26.25 14.78
CA ASN A 376 -11.58 -27.26 13.74
C ASN A 376 -10.31 -28.10 13.62
N ASP A 377 -10.41 -29.35 14.07
CA ASP A 377 -9.38 -30.37 13.96
C ASP A 377 -9.24 -30.83 12.50
N GLY A 378 -8.09 -30.56 11.88
CA GLY A 378 -7.61 -31.37 10.75
C GLY A 378 -7.23 -30.62 9.48
N THR A 379 -6.09 -29.93 9.50
CA THR A 379 -5.24 -29.80 8.29
C THR A 379 -3.77 -29.93 8.68
N VAL A 380 -2.98 -30.51 7.77
CA VAL A 380 -1.61 -30.99 7.98
C VAL A 380 -0.67 -29.86 8.44
N ASP A 381 -0.34 -29.87 9.73
CA ASP A 381 0.69 -29.05 10.34
C ASP A 381 2.07 -29.37 9.73
N LYS A 382 2.66 -28.40 9.05
CA LYS A 382 4.11 -28.41 8.80
C LYS A 382 4.75 -27.69 9.99
N PRO A 383 5.44 -28.40 10.91
CA PRO A 383 5.95 -27.77 12.11
C PRO A 383 7.04 -26.76 11.75
N TYR A 384 6.91 -25.52 12.25
CA TYR A 384 7.98 -24.52 12.20
C TYR A 384 9.15 -24.95 13.08
N ASP A 385 10.38 -24.59 12.74
CA ASP A 385 11.53 -24.82 13.62
C ASP A 385 11.58 -23.76 14.74
N PHE A 386 12.15 -24.11 15.90
CA PHE A 386 12.52 -23.11 16.89
C PHE A 386 13.76 -22.36 16.41
N ALA A 387 13.60 -21.13 15.93
CA ALA A 387 14.67 -20.38 15.31
C ALA A 387 14.61 -18.89 15.67
N LEU A 388 15.79 -18.26 15.73
CA LEU A 388 15.97 -16.82 15.93
C LEU A 388 16.79 -16.30 14.75
N MET A 389 16.22 -15.40 13.96
CA MET A 389 16.87 -14.89 12.77
C MET A 389 17.80 -13.74 13.11
N GLN A 390 18.76 -13.47 12.21
CA GLN A 390 19.59 -12.27 12.28
C GLN A 390 18.68 -11.04 12.21
N ASN A 391 18.86 -10.09 13.13
CA ASN A 391 18.11 -8.84 13.09
C ASN A 391 18.39 -8.10 11.78
N TYR A 392 17.40 -7.37 11.27
CA TYR A 392 17.57 -6.62 10.05
C TYR A 392 16.73 -5.31 10.06
N PRO A 393 17.30 -4.16 9.67
CA PRO A 393 18.69 -3.94 9.24
C PRO A 393 19.73 -4.27 10.32
N ASN A 394 20.97 -4.63 9.92
CA ASN A 394 22.12 -4.76 10.81
C ASN A 394 23.40 -4.40 10.03
N PRO A 395 24.15 -3.32 10.39
CA PRO A 395 23.87 -2.39 11.48
C PRO A 395 22.53 -1.63 11.32
N PHE A 396 21.95 -1.16 12.42
CA PHE A 396 20.66 -0.46 12.43
C PHE A 396 20.75 0.95 13.04
N ASN A 397 19.81 1.83 12.67
CA ASN A 397 19.69 3.20 13.20
C ASN A 397 18.24 3.75 13.13
N PRO A 398 17.61 4.11 14.26
CA PRO A 398 17.77 3.50 15.58
C PRO A 398 16.95 2.22 15.73
N SER A 399 16.18 1.79 14.73
CA SER A 399 15.27 0.64 14.84
C SER A 399 15.63 -0.54 13.94
N THR A 400 15.30 -1.75 14.38
CA THR A 400 15.51 -3.02 13.65
C THR A 400 14.40 -4.02 13.94
N PHE A 401 14.22 -5.02 13.08
CA PHE A 401 13.33 -6.15 13.33
C PHE A 401 14.11 -7.35 13.85
N ILE A 402 13.55 -8.01 14.85
CA ILE A 402 14.02 -9.29 15.37
C ILE A 402 12.92 -10.31 15.10
N LYS A 403 13.23 -11.30 14.26
CA LYS A 403 12.31 -12.37 13.90
C LYS A 403 12.67 -13.67 14.61
N PHE A 404 11.65 -14.43 14.96
CA PHE A 404 11.79 -15.79 15.46
C PHE A 404 10.62 -16.67 15.03
N SER A 405 10.77 -17.98 15.11
CA SER A 405 9.70 -18.94 14.88
C SER A 405 9.59 -19.94 16.04
N LEU A 406 8.36 -20.37 16.31
CA LEU A 406 8.03 -21.33 17.36
C LEU A 406 7.37 -22.58 16.77
N PRO A 407 7.83 -23.80 17.13
CA PRO A 407 7.22 -25.05 16.68
C PRO A 407 5.84 -25.31 17.29
N LYS A 408 5.57 -24.72 18.46
CA LYS A 408 4.33 -24.86 19.21
C LYS A 408 4.08 -23.60 20.03
N ALA A 409 2.81 -23.38 20.39
CA ALA A 409 2.47 -22.27 21.27
C ALA A 409 3.11 -22.45 22.65
N SER A 410 3.74 -21.38 23.18
CA SER A 410 4.48 -21.42 24.44
C SER A 410 4.68 -20.02 25.03
N ASN A 411 5.08 -19.94 26.29
CA ASN A 411 5.55 -18.68 26.86
C ASN A 411 6.94 -18.35 26.29
N VAL A 412 7.09 -17.11 25.82
CA VAL A 412 8.29 -16.61 25.19
C VAL A 412 8.77 -15.35 25.90
N ARG A 413 10.08 -15.25 26.05
CA ARG A 413 10.76 -14.04 26.48
C ARG A 413 11.82 -13.63 25.46
N LEU A 414 11.68 -12.42 24.91
CA LEU A 414 12.67 -11.81 24.03
C LEU A 414 13.21 -10.53 24.69
N TYR A 415 14.50 -10.46 24.91
CA TYR A 415 15.14 -9.31 25.57
C TYR A 415 16.50 -8.99 24.95
N VAL A 416 16.98 -7.78 25.22
CA VAL A 416 18.24 -7.23 24.71
C VAL A 416 19.18 -6.95 25.87
N THR A 417 20.46 -7.28 25.70
CA THR A 417 21.55 -7.02 26.64
C THR A 417 22.71 -6.29 25.96
N ASP A 418 23.49 -5.55 26.74
CA ASP A 418 24.79 -5.03 26.31
C ASP A 418 25.89 -6.12 26.37
N MET A 419 27.11 -5.76 25.97
CA MET A 419 28.27 -6.67 26.02
C MET A 419 28.71 -7.07 27.45
N LEU A 420 28.23 -6.36 28.48
CA LEU A 420 28.46 -6.70 29.89
C LEU A 420 27.37 -7.61 30.45
N GLY A 421 26.36 -7.96 29.64
CA GLY A 421 25.22 -8.78 30.03
C GLY A 421 24.12 -8.02 30.76
N GLN A 422 24.17 -6.68 30.81
CA GLN A 422 23.11 -5.88 31.42
C GLN A 422 21.92 -5.83 30.47
N GLN A 423 20.73 -6.19 30.96
CA GLN A 423 19.50 -6.10 30.18
C GLN A 423 19.15 -4.63 29.96
N VAL A 424 19.09 -4.22 28.69
CA VAL A 424 18.77 -2.84 28.28
C VAL A 424 17.33 -2.70 27.79
N ALA A 425 16.70 -3.80 27.38
CA ALA A 425 15.28 -3.82 27.00
C ALA A 425 14.68 -5.23 27.17
N GLU A 426 13.39 -5.31 27.51
CA GLU A 426 12.55 -6.50 27.35
C GLU A 426 11.54 -6.20 26.25
N LEU A 427 11.60 -6.96 25.15
CA LEU A 427 10.81 -6.70 23.94
C LEU A 427 9.51 -7.50 23.92
N LEU A 428 9.55 -8.71 24.50
CA LEU A 428 8.41 -9.60 24.60
C LEU A 428 8.55 -10.45 25.86
N ASN A 429 7.45 -10.63 26.58
CA ASN A 429 7.37 -11.54 27.71
C ASN A 429 5.92 -12.01 27.90
N GLY A 430 5.59 -13.18 27.33
CA GLY A 430 4.23 -13.71 27.40
C GLY A 430 3.99 -14.89 26.47
N TYR A 431 2.74 -15.37 26.49
CA TYR A 431 2.30 -16.48 25.66
C TYR A 431 2.25 -16.09 24.18
N GLN A 432 2.80 -16.93 23.32
CA GLN A 432 2.78 -16.78 21.86
C GLN A 432 2.28 -18.06 21.20
N SER A 433 1.53 -17.90 20.11
CA SER A 433 1.12 -19.02 19.26
C SER A 433 2.30 -19.66 18.52
N ALA A 434 2.14 -20.90 18.07
CA ALA A 434 3.09 -21.49 17.14
C ALA A 434 3.08 -20.70 15.82
N GLY A 435 4.24 -20.56 15.17
CA GLY A 435 4.36 -19.77 13.95
C GLY A 435 5.56 -18.82 13.96
N SER A 436 5.60 -17.94 12.96
CA SER A 436 6.62 -16.88 12.85
C SER A 436 6.15 -15.60 13.54
N HIS A 437 7.10 -14.94 14.19
CA HIS A 437 6.91 -13.73 14.99
C HIS A 437 7.94 -12.69 14.58
N SER A 438 7.55 -11.42 14.61
CA SER A 438 8.43 -10.28 14.33
C SER A 438 8.23 -9.23 15.41
N VAL A 439 9.34 -8.78 16.01
CA VAL A 439 9.34 -7.78 17.09
C VAL A 439 10.29 -6.66 16.72
N VAL A 440 9.82 -5.43 16.95
CA VAL A 440 10.58 -4.20 16.68
C VAL A 440 11.45 -3.89 17.88
N PHE A 441 12.71 -3.57 17.64
CA PHE A 441 13.59 -3.02 18.64
C PHE A 441 14.00 -1.60 18.27
N ASP A 442 13.65 -0.63 19.13
CA ASP A 442 14.11 0.75 19.03
C ASP A 442 15.25 1.03 20.03
N GLY A 443 16.43 1.30 19.49
CA GLY A 443 17.65 1.65 20.21
C GLY A 443 17.90 3.15 20.33
N ALA A 444 16.91 4.02 20.09
CA ALA A 444 17.09 5.47 20.06
C ALA A 444 17.74 6.04 21.35
N ASN A 445 17.49 5.42 22.50
CA ASN A 445 18.04 5.83 23.80
C ASN A 445 19.35 5.11 24.19
N LEU A 446 19.90 4.27 23.31
CA LEU A 446 21.13 3.52 23.56
C LEU A 446 22.33 4.13 22.83
N THR A 447 23.56 3.85 23.28
CA THR A 447 24.78 4.29 22.59
C THR A 447 25.10 3.38 21.41
N SER A 448 25.74 3.91 20.36
CA SER A 448 26.29 3.08 19.28
C SER A 448 27.18 1.97 19.86
N GLY A 449 27.03 0.75 19.38
CA GLY A 449 27.71 -0.41 19.95
C GLY A 449 27.09 -1.74 19.57
N VAL A 450 27.69 -2.81 20.11
CA VAL A 450 27.22 -4.18 19.93
C VAL A 450 26.27 -4.53 21.07
N TYR A 451 25.14 -5.13 20.71
CA TYR A 451 24.14 -5.65 21.64
C TYR A 451 23.84 -7.11 21.30
N LEU A 452 23.36 -7.86 22.29
CA LEU A 452 22.89 -9.23 22.14
C LEU A 452 21.40 -9.27 22.39
N TYR A 453 20.66 -9.99 21.55
CA TYR A 453 19.24 -10.25 21.77
C TYR A 453 19.02 -11.74 21.98
N THR A 454 18.23 -12.10 22.98
CA THR A 454 18.04 -13.47 23.40
C THR A 454 16.55 -13.81 23.41
N LEU A 455 16.22 -14.91 22.73
CA LEU A 455 14.92 -15.56 22.73
C LEU A 455 14.96 -16.76 23.68
N GLU A 456 14.05 -16.81 24.63
CA GLU A 456 13.83 -17.93 25.54
C GLU A 456 12.40 -18.45 25.38
N SER A 457 12.25 -19.77 25.28
CA SER A 457 10.96 -20.47 25.34
C SER A 457 11.15 -21.87 25.93
N ASP A 458 10.05 -22.62 26.05
CA ASP A 458 10.10 -24.05 26.43
C ASP A 458 10.94 -24.90 25.46
N SER A 459 11.15 -24.42 24.22
CA SER A 459 11.96 -25.09 23.19
C SER A 459 13.47 -24.82 23.34
N GLY A 460 13.87 -23.87 24.19
CA GLY A 460 15.27 -23.57 24.45
C GLY A 460 15.59 -22.07 24.44
N ARG A 461 16.88 -21.76 24.31
CA ARG A 461 17.43 -20.39 24.31
C ARG A 461 18.31 -20.16 23.08
N LEU A 462 18.02 -19.11 22.33
CA LEU A 462 18.82 -18.66 21.18
C LEU A 462 19.25 -17.22 21.40
N THR A 463 20.47 -16.87 20.98
CA THR A 463 21.01 -15.51 21.09
C THR A 463 21.58 -15.07 19.75
N GLY A 464 21.17 -13.89 19.30
CA GLY A 464 21.76 -13.19 18.15
C GLY A 464 22.54 -11.95 18.58
N LYS A 465 23.31 -11.40 17.65
CA LYS A 465 24.14 -10.21 17.85
C LYS A 465 23.74 -9.12 16.86
N MET A 466 23.63 -7.89 17.32
CA MET A 466 23.28 -6.73 16.50
C MET A 466 24.21 -5.55 16.78
N MET A 467 24.31 -4.63 15.81
CA MET A 467 25.12 -3.42 15.90
C MET A 467 24.24 -2.18 15.69
N LEU A 468 24.18 -1.33 16.70
CA LEU A 468 23.56 -0.01 16.61
C LEU A 468 24.60 1.00 16.13
N MET A 469 24.29 1.77 15.09
CA MET A 469 25.09 2.90 14.64
C MET A 469 24.25 4.16 14.59
N LYS A 470 24.55 5.14 15.43
CA LYS A 470 23.96 6.48 15.38
C LYS A 470 24.68 7.40 14.41
#